data_AF-A0A1A8KDC5-F1
#
_entry.id   AF-A0A1A8KDC5-F1
#
_cell.length_a   1.000
_cell.length_b   1.000
_cell.length_c   1.000
_cell.angle_alpha   90.00
_cell.angle_beta   90.00
_cell.angle_gamma   90.00
#
_symmetry.space_group_name_H-M   'P 1'
#
loop_
_entity.id
_entity.type
_entity.pdbx_description
1 polymer ?
#
loop_
_entity_poly.entity_id
_entity_poly.type
_entity_poly.pdbx_seq_one_letter_code
_entity_poly.pdbx_strand_id
1 'polypeptide(L)'
;MPNTYRDVGVAGQQDEEDFVDILEERRLSSDLGFALRTFSPQLHKGSPPCSSAELHRAVLESQYLRYVTKEVAMETGSCEQEVREEVCGILGEMSQNLQLRFIRLMAYMMTKVFKTVFSSIFVNVEGLNMLQQATQENPVILMPNHRSYIDFLVISYIMFSYDIPVPVIAAGIPLAGMKIVGEILRRSGAFFIRRAIGSDRLYWAVLSEYVRTVVRKGFAPLEFFVEGLRSRTLKSISPKLGMMHMVLEPFLKGEVYDITLVPISISYDRVLEESLLAHELLGVPKPRESTMGLLKASSVLQENYGSM
;
A
#
# COMPACT_ATOMS: atom_id res chain seq x y z
N MET A 1 15.30 42.11 1.18
CA MET A 1 14.93 40.69 1.00
C MET A 1 14.19 40.58 -0.32
N PRO A 2 14.84 40.15 -1.41
CA PRO A 2 14.19 40.04 -2.69
C PRO A 2 13.48 38.68 -2.79
N ASN A 3 12.23 38.78 -3.22
CA ASN A 3 11.25 37.72 -3.43
C ASN A 3 11.59 37.00 -4.75
N THR A 4 12.05 35.75 -4.71
CA THR A 4 12.25 34.93 -5.92
C THR A 4 11.04 34.05 -6.15
N TYR A 5 10.05 34.60 -6.87
CA TYR A 5 9.13 33.79 -7.67
C TYR A 5 9.94 33.18 -8.81
N ARG A 6 10.08 31.84 -8.83
CA ARG A 6 10.57 31.13 -10.01
C ARG A 6 9.44 31.11 -11.04
N ASP A 7 9.73 31.68 -12.20
CA ASP A 7 8.86 31.68 -13.38
C ASP A 7 8.54 30.25 -13.80
N VAL A 8 7.24 29.96 -13.89
CA VAL A 8 6.69 28.71 -14.46
C VAL A 8 6.63 28.91 -15.96
N GLY A 9 7.75 28.65 -16.65
CA GLY A 9 7.78 28.87 -18.08
C GLY A 9 9.12 28.56 -18.71
N VAL A 10 9.60 27.32 -18.57
CA VAL A 10 10.29 26.47 -19.57
C VAL A 10 10.48 25.11 -18.89
N ALA A 11 9.44 24.27 -18.88
CA ALA A 11 9.57 22.84 -18.57
C ALA A 11 9.63 22.12 -19.91
N GLY A 12 10.84 21.90 -20.41
CA GLY A 12 11.06 21.31 -21.72
C GLY A 12 12.54 21.00 -21.90
N GLN A 13 12.85 19.70 -21.91
CA GLN A 13 14.15 19.05 -22.16
C GLN A 13 15.02 18.65 -20.96
N GLN A 14 15.03 19.35 -19.82
CA GLN A 14 15.79 18.87 -18.64
C GLN A 14 15.03 17.84 -17.80
N ASP A 15 13.69 17.94 -17.72
CA ASP A 15 12.86 17.05 -16.88
C ASP A 15 12.70 15.62 -17.44
N GLU A 16 13.05 15.38 -18.71
CA GLU A 16 12.99 14.05 -19.33
C GLU A 16 14.21 13.18 -18.99
N GLU A 17 15.32 13.76 -18.52
CA GLU A 17 16.56 13.02 -18.22
C GLU A 17 16.48 12.18 -16.93
N ASP A 18 15.50 12.43 -16.06
CA ASP A 18 15.37 11.76 -14.75
C ASP A 18 14.42 10.55 -14.71
N PHE A 19 13.70 10.29 -15.81
CA PHE A 19 12.76 9.18 -15.92
C PHE A 19 13.33 8.03 -16.75
N VAL A 20 13.25 6.80 -16.20
CA VAL A 20 13.73 5.59 -16.87
C VAL A 20 12.58 4.63 -17.11
N ASP A 21 12.48 4.08 -18.33
CA ASP A 21 11.56 2.98 -18.64
C ASP A 21 12.07 1.67 -18.01
N ILE A 22 11.46 1.28 -16.89
CA ILE A 22 11.85 0.05 -16.19
C ILE A 22 11.52 -1.20 -16.98
N LEU A 23 10.60 -1.15 -17.97
CA LEU A 23 10.22 -2.33 -18.74
C LEU A 23 11.21 -2.66 -19.85
N GLU A 24 12.03 -1.72 -20.31
CA GLU A 24 13.06 -1.96 -21.33
C GLU A 24 14.00 -3.09 -20.90
N GLU A 25 14.62 -2.96 -19.72
CA GLU A 25 15.53 -3.97 -19.18
C GLU A 25 14.78 -5.30 -18.85
N ARG A 26 13.52 -5.19 -18.40
CA ARG A 26 12.70 -6.37 -18.05
C ARG A 26 12.28 -7.19 -19.26
N ARG A 27 12.19 -6.58 -20.45
CA ARG A 27 11.94 -7.30 -21.71
C ARG A 27 13.17 -8.06 -22.20
N LEU A 28 14.36 -7.60 -21.83
CA LEU A 28 15.63 -8.20 -22.23
C LEU A 28 16.14 -9.27 -21.25
N SER A 29 15.52 -9.41 -20.08
CA SER A 29 15.98 -10.31 -19.02
C SER A 29 14.94 -11.39 -18.66
N SER A 30 15.40 -12.44 -17.98
CA SER A 30 14.55 -13.54 -17.54
C SER A 30 13.62 -13.11 -16.41
N ASP A 31 12.31 -13.26 -16.59
CA ASP A 31 11.30 -12.98 -15.54
C ASP A 31 11.55 -13.79 -14.27
N LEU A 32 11.94 -15.05 -14.42
CA LEU A 32 12.24 -15.92 -13.30
C LEU A 32 13.56 -15.50 -12.64
N GLY A 33 14.56 -15.13 -13.44
CA GLY A 33 15.84 -14.61 -12.94
C GLY A 33 15.66 -13.33 -12.13
N PHE A 34 14.84 -12.41 -12.62
CA PHE A 34 14.44 -11.19 -11.93
C PHE A 34 13.72 -11.49 -10.61
N ALA A 35 12.70 -12.33 -10.65
CA ALA A 35 11.92 -12.64 -9.45
C ALA A 35 12.73 -13.39 -8.38
N LEU A 36 13.70 -14.22 -8.78
CA LEU A 36 14.54 -15.00 -7.86
C LEU A 36 15.85 -14.31 -7.49
N ARG A 37 16.07 -13.07 -7.94
CA ARG A 37 17.27 -12.30 -7.62
C ARG A 37 17.46 -12.15 -6.10
N THR A 38 18.69 -11.86 -5.71
CA THR A 38 18.99 -11.42 -4.34
C THR A 38 18.20 -10.16 -4.06
N PHE A 39 17.43 -10.16 -2.97
CA PHE A 39 16.66 -9.03 -2.50
C PHE A 39 17.11 -8.77 -1.06
N SER A 40 17.79 -7.66 -0.81
CA SER A 40 18.43 -7.38 0.47
C SER A 40 18.27 -5.90 0.83
N PRO A 41 17.01 -5.45 0.97
CA PRO A 41 16.73 -4.05 1.18
C PRO A 41 17.26 -3.58 2.52
N GLN A 42 17.79 -2.36 2.55
CA GLN A 42 18.23 -1.73 3.79
C GLN A 42 17.01 -1.25 4.59
N LEU A 43 16.95 -1.63 5.87
CA LEU A 43 15.86 -1.28 6.78
C LEU A 43 16.23 -0.08 7.65
N HIS A 44 15.21 0.67 8.09
CA HIS A 44 15.33 1.78 9.02
C HIS A 44 16.19 1.42 10.24
N LYS A 45 17.31 2.13 10.44
CA LYS A 45 18.22 1.97 11.60
C LYS A 45 18.61 0.52 11.96
N GLY A 46 18.61 -0.39 10.98
CA GLY A 46 18.86 -1.82 11.25
C GLY A 46 17.79 -2.48 12.13
N SER A 47 16.57 -1.93 12.15
CA SER A 47 15.41 -2.53 12.83
C SER A 47 15.35 -4.02 12.50
N PRO A 48 15.25 -4.89 13.52
CA PRO A 48 15.19 -6.32 13.26
C PRO A 48 13.98 -6.63 12.38
N PRO A 49 14.09 -7.61 11.47
CA PRO A 49 12.94 -8.07 10.71
C PRO A 49 11.81 -8.42 11.68
N CYS A 50 10.63 -7.85 11.46
CA CYS A 50 9.48 -8.09 12.32
C CYS A 50 8.58 -9.14 11.68
N SER A 51 8.52 -10.33 12.30
CA SER A 51 7.57 -11.35 11.88
C SER A 51 6.13 -10.92 12.19
N SER A 52 5.17 -11.45 11.43
CA SER A 52 3.74 -11.20 11.68
C SER A 52 3.34 -11.58 13.11
N ALA A 53 3.90 -12.67 13.67
CA ALA A 53 3.64 -13.11 15.04
C ALA A 53 4.18 -12.12 16.10
N GLU A 54 5.37 -11.55 15.89
CA GLU A 54 5.91 -10.51 16.79
C GLU A 54 5.12 -9.21 16.70
N LEU A 55 4.68 -8.84 15.49
CA LEU A 55 3.80 -7.69 15.29
C LEU A 55 2.47 -7.89 16.04
N HIS A 56 1.85 -9.07 15.91
CA HIS A 56 0.61 -9.40 16.63
C HIS A 56 0.80 -9.32 18.13
N ARG A 57 1.87 -9.93 18.65
CA ARG A 57 2.19 -9.89 20.07
C ARG A 57 2.34 -8.45 20.57
N ALA A 58 3.10 -7.62 19.85
CA ALA A 58 3.31 -6.23 20.23
C ALA A 58 2.01 -5.41 20.26
N VAL A 59 1.07 -5.67 19.34
CA VAL A 59 -0.26 -5.05 19.33
C VAL A 59 -1.07 -5.52 20.54
N LEU A 60 -1.17 -6.83 20.77
CA LEU A 60 -1.98 -7.41 21.85
C LEU A 60 -1.46 -7.06 23.25
N GLU A 61 -0.16 -6.80 23.40
CA GLU A 61 0.46 -6.39 24.66
C GLU A 61 0.36 -4.88 24.94
N SER A 62 -0.14 -4.09 23.98
CA SER A 62 -0.28 -2.64 24.11
C SER A 62 -1.16 -2.24 25.27
N GLN A 63 -0.68 -1.28 26.07
CA GLN A 63 -1.45 -0.72 27.19
C GLN A 63 -2.75 -0.06 26.71
N TYR A 64 -2.72 0.60 25.55
CA TYR A 64 -3.89 1.25 24.96
C TYR A 64 -4.99 0.23 24.65
N LEU A 65 -4.65 -0.89 24.01
CA LEU A 65 -5.63 -1.94 23.72
C LEU A 65 -6.17 -2.61 24.98
N ARG A 66 -5.30 -2.91 25.95
CA ARG A 66 -5.74 -3.48 27.23
C ARG A 66 -6.72 -2.56 27.97
N TYR A 67 -6.52 -1.25 27.91
CA TYR A 67 -7.46 -0.28 28.45
C TYR A 67 -8.80 -0.32 27.69
N VAL A 68 -8.78 -0.21 26.36
CA VAL A 68 -10.01 -0.21 25.56
C VAL A 68 -10.80 -1.52 25.69
N THR A 69 -10.12 -2.67 25.72
CA THR A 69 -10.75 -3.98 25.94
C THR A 69 -11.52 -4.02 27.25
N LYS A 70 -10.95 -3.48 28.34
CA LYS A 70 -11.62 -3.43 29.65
C LYS A 70 -12.84 -2.52 29.64
N GLU A 71 -12.72 -1.33 29.05
CA GLU A 71 -13.84 -0.39 28.93
C GLU A 71 -15.00 -0.99 28.14
N VAL A 72 -14.71 -1.61 26.99
CA VAL A 72 -15.72 -2.27 26.16
C VAL A 72 -16.38 -3.43 26.93
N ALA A 73 -15.60 -4.27 27.62
CA ALA A 73 -16.14 -5.35 28.45
C ALA A 73 -17.09 -4.84 29.55
N MET A 74 -16.73 -3.72 30.21
CA MET A 74 -17.60 -3.10 31.22
C MET A 74 -18.88 -2.52 30.60
N GLU A 75 -18.80 -1.87 29.44
CA GLU A 75 -19.95 -1.28 28.75
C GLU A 75 -20.93 -2.33 28.21
N THR A 76 -20.42 -3.46 27.69
CA THR A 76 -21.27 -4.53 27.11
C THR A 76 -21.71 -5.56 28.13
N GLY A 77 -21.12 -5.58 29.33
CA GLY A 77 -21.33 -6.62 30.34
C GLY A 77 -20.72 -7.98 29.98
N SER A 78 -19.86 -8.03 28.97
CA SER A 78 -19.14 -9.23 28.52
C SER A 78 -17.92 -9.50 29.41
N CYS A 79 -17.40 -10.72 29.43
CA CYS A 79 -16.14 -10.97 30.14
C CYS A 79 -14.94 -10.42 29.34
N GLU A 80 -13.87 -9.97 30.02
CA GLU A 80 -12.67 -9.42 29.36
C GLU A 80 -12.04 -10.42 28.38
N GLN A 81 -12.17 -11.72 28.67
CA GLN A 81 -11.65 -12.79 27.83
C GLN A 81 -12.39 -12.89 26.49
N GLU A 82 -13.72 -12.76 26.47
CA GLU A 82 -14.52 -12.75 25.23
C GLU A 82 -14.13 -11.58 24.32
N VAL A 83 -14.03 -10.37 24.90
CA VAL A 83 -13.62 -9.18 24.14
C VAL A 83 -12.19 -9.31 23.63
N ARG A 84 -11.30 -9.94 24.42
CA ARG A 84 -9.92 -10.22 23.99
C ARG A 84 -9.87 -11.21 22.82
N GLU A 85 -10.73 -12.22 22.81
CA GLU A 85 -10.86 -13.15 21.69
C GLU A 85 -11.36 -12.44 20.42
N GLU A 86 -12.30 -11.52 20.57
CA GLU A 86 -12.74 -10.66 19.47
C GLU A 86 -11.60 -9.78 18.92
N VAL A 87 -10.79 -9.17 19.80
CA VAL A 87 -9.58 -8.43 19.41
C VAL A 87 -8.62 -9.30 18.61
N CYS A 88 -8.36 -10.54 19.06
CA CYS A 88 -7.53 -11.49 18.33
C CYS A 88 -8.12 -11.84 16.96
N GLY A 89 -9.44 -12.01 16.88
CA GLY A 89 -10.17 -12.27 15.64
C GLY A 89 -10.03 -11.12 14.64
N ILE A 90 -10.28 -9.88 15.09
CA ILE A 90 -10.11 -8.67 14.29
C ILE A 90 -8.67 -8.55 13.77
N LEU A 91 -7.69 -8.73 14.67
CA LEU A 91 -6.27 -8.63 14.32
C LEU A 91 -5.86 -9.70 13.29
N GLY A 92 -6.33 -10.94 13.47
CA GLY A 92 -6.10 -12.03 12.52
C GLY A 92 -6.74 -11.79 11.15
N GLU A 93 -7.96 -11.23 11.12
CA GLU A 93 -8.66 -10.87 9.89
C GLU A 93 -7.91 -9.79 9.11
N MET A 94 -7.47 -8.73 9.78
CA MET A 94 -6.92 -7.55 9.11
C MET A 94 -5.43 -7.66 8.79
N SER A 95 -4.61 -8.27 9.64
CA SER A 95 -3.15 -8.12 9.59
C SER A 95 -2.46 -8.69 8.34
N GLN A 96 -1.32 -8.11 7.99
CA GLN A 96 -0.41 -8.62 6.95
C GLN A 96 0.36 -9.88 7.40
N ASN A 97 0.84 -10.64 6.42
CA ASN A 97 1.74 -11.79 6.63
C ASN A 97 2.87 -11.84 5.58
N LEU A 98 3.60 -10.73 5.46
CA LEU A 98 4.65 -10.46 4.48
C LEU A 98 5.69 -11.58 4.44
N GLN A 99 5.84 -12.18 3.27
CA GLN A 99 6.73 -13.32 3.04
C GLN A 99 7.44 -13.15 1.70
N LEU A 100 8.76 -13.22 1.73
CA LEU A 100 9.59 -13.02 0.53
C LEU A 100 9.20 -13.92 -0.64
N ARG A 101 8.80 -15.18 -0.40
CA ARG A 101 8.35 -16.09 -1.47
C ARG A 101 7.12 -15.58 -2.23
N PHE A 102 6.20 -14.88 -1.54
CA PHE A 102 5.00 -14.32 -2.17
C PHE A 102 5.30 -12.98 -2.83
N ILE A 103 6.21 -12.18 -2.26
CA ILE A 103 6.75 -10.99 -2.92
C ILE A 103 7.39 -11.37 -4.27
N ARG A 104 8.23 -12.43 -4.29
CA ARG A 104 8.85 -12.94 -5.52
C ARG A 104 7.83 -13.49 -6.52
N LEU A 105 6.82 -14.21 -6.04
CA LEU A 105 5.70 -14.66 -6.87
C LEU A 105 5.02 -13.45 -7.53
N MET A 106 4.76 -12.38 -6.76
CA MET A 106 4.15 -11.18 -7.29
C MET A 106 5.04 -10.43 -8.26
N ALA A 107 6.35 -10.32 -7.99
CA ALA A 107 7.31 -9.75 -8.92
C ALA A 107 7.27 -10.49 -10.27
N TYR A 108 7.29 -11.83 -10.25
CA TYR A 108 7.17 -12.65 -11.46
C TYR A 108 5.85 -12.41 -12.20
N MET A 109 4.72 -12.46 -11.50
CA MET A 109 3.40 -12.26 -12.09
C MET A 109 3.24 -10.85 -12.68
N MET A 110 3.64 -9.82 -11.95
CA MET A 110 3.55 -8.43 -12.37
C MET A 110 4.48 -8.09 -13.51
N THR A 111 5.70 -8.68 -13.56
CA THR A 111 6.58 -8.54 -14.73
C THR A 111 5.87 -8.98 -16.00
N LYS A 112 5.14 -10.11 -15.96
CA LYS A 112 4.38 -10.58 -17.12
C LYS A 112 3.22 -9.67 -17.48
N VAL A 113 2.45 -9.27 -16.47
CA VAL A 113 1.30 -8.38 -16.69
C VAL A 113 1.77 -7.07 -17.30
N PHE A 114 2.72 -6.37 -16.67
CA PHE A 114 3.18 -5.05 -17.11
C PHE A 114 3.84 -5.06 -18.48
N LYS A 115 4.68 -6.06 -18.81
CA LYS A 115 5.22 -6.18 -20.17
C LYS A 115 4.15 -6.41 -21.24
N THR A 116 2.99 -6.96 -20.85
CA THR A 116 1.89 -7.25 -21.76
C THR A 116 0.99 -6.03 -21.94
N VAL A 117 0.63 -5.34 -20.85
CA VAL A 117 -0.36 -4.25 -20.91
C VAL A 117 0.24 -2.87 -21.20
N PHE A 118 1.52 -2.64 -20.87
CA PHE A 118 2.17 -1.34 -21.01
C PHE A 118 3.30 -1.36 -22.04
N SER A 119 3.35 -0.28 -22.82
CA SER A 119 4.44 0.02 -23.75
C SER A 119 5.70 0.45 -23.00
N SER A 120 5.56 1.24 -21.93
CA SER A 120 6.64 1.69 -21.05
C SER A 120 6.12 2.00 -19.65
N ILE A 121 6.97 1.88 -18.63
CA ILE A 121 6.70 2.40 -17.28
C ILE A 121 7.87 3.28 -16.88
N PHE A 122 7.64 4.60 -16.89
CA PHE A 122 8.64 5.60 -16.55
C PHE A 122 8.67 5.84 -15.04
N VAL A 123 9.88 5.79 -14.47
CA VAL A 123 10.06 6.04 -13.04
C VAL A 123 11.12 7.11 -12.82
N ASN A 124 10.80 8.09 -11.97
CA ASN A 124 11.73 9.12 -11.53
C ASN A 124 12.82 8.49 -10.63
N VAL A 125 14.05 8.45 -11.13
CA VAL A 125 15.19 7.81 -10.44
C VAL A 125 15.65 8.63 -9.24
N GLU A 126 15.64 9.97 -9.33
CA GLU A 126 15.98 10.85 -8.22
C GLU A 126 15.03 10.61 -7.03
N GLY A 127 13.72 10.58 -7.31
CA GLY A 127 12.69 10.30 -6.31
C GLY A 127 12.84 8.93 -5.66
N LEU A 128 13.25 7.91 -6.42
CA LEU A 128 13.56 6.59 -5.87
C LEU A 128 14.79 6.60 -4.95
N ASN A 129 15.85 7.32 -5.34
CA ASN A 129 17.04 7.46 -4.50
C ASN A 129 16.71 8.17 -3.18
N MET A 130 15.91 9.23 -3.24
CA MET A 130 15.41 9.92 -2.05
C MET A 130 14.56 9.00 -1.16
N LEU A 131 13.67 8.19 -1.77
CA LEU A 131 12.87 7.21 -1.06
C LEU A 131 13.76 6.15 -0.37
N GLN A 132 14.78 5.63 -1.05
CA GLN A 132 15.70 4.65 -0.50
C GLN A 132 16.46 5.20 0.71
N GLN A 133 16.90 6.46 0.66
CA GLN A 133 17.52 7.13 1.80
C GLN A 133 16.52 7.32 2.96
N ALA A 134 15.31 7.81 2.67
CA ALA A 134 14.26 7.98 3.66
C ALA A 134 13.94 6.69 4.42
N THR A 135 13.89 5.55 3.72
CA THR A 135 13.63 4.23 4.34
C THR A 135 14.70 3.79 5.34
N GLN A 136 15.90 4.36 5.28
CA GLN A 136 16.98 4.07 6.22
C GLN A 136 16.95 4.99 7.45
N GLU A 137 16.44 6.22 7.29
CA GLU A 137 16.47 7.26 8.30
C GLU A 137 15.27 7.27 9.24
N ASN A 138 14.06 7.13 8.69
CA ASN A 138 12.78 7.28 9.41
C ASN A 138 11.73 6.24 8.94
N PRO A 139 10.69 5.96 9.74
CA PRO A 139 9.49 5.31 9.23
C PRO A 139 8.92 6.07 8.04
N VAL A 140 8.68 5.37 6.93
CA VAL A 140 8.20 5.95 5.67
C VAL A 140 6.73 5.64 5.47
N ILE A 141 5.96 6.67 5.10
CA ILE A 141 4.54 6.58 4.77
C ILE A 141 4.35 6.98 3.31
N LEU A 142 3.98 6.02 2.47
CA LEU A 142 3.71 6.22 1.05
C LEU A 142 2.25 6.66 0.87
N MET A 143 2.06 7.78 0.18
CA MET A 143 0.74 8.38 -0.06
C MET A 143 0.51 8.59 -1.56
N PRO A 144 0.25 7.51 -2.31
CA PRO A 144 -0.10 7.62 -3.72
C PRO A 144 -1.50 8.19 -3.95
N ASN A 145 -1.68 8.82 -5.11
CA ASN A 145 -3.01 9.01 -5.70
C ASN A 145 -3.62 7.65 -6.10
N HIS A 146 -4.95 7.55 -6.15
CA HIS A 146 -5.62 6.28 -6.48
C HIS A 146 -6.45 6.38 -7.77
N ARG A 147 -5.97 5.77 -8.84
CA ARG A 147 -6.52 5.80 -10.20
C ARG A 147 -6.83 4.41 -10.76
N SER A 148 -6.12 3.36 -10.35
CA SER A 148 -6.31 1.97 -10.81
C SER A 148 -6.16 0.94 -9.69
N TYR A 149 -6.69 -0.27 -9.88
CA TYR A 149 -6.44 -1.40 -8.98
C TYR A 149 -4.99 -1.88 -9.01
N ILE A 150 -4.20 -1.47 -10.00
CA ILE A 150 -2.79 -1.84 -10.08
C ILE A 150 -1.85 -0.85 -9.38
N ASP A 151 -2.34 0.29 -8.88
CA ASP A 151 -1.50 1.35 -8.27
C ASP A 151 -0.60 0.82 -7.14
N PHE A 152 -1.17 0.08 -6.19
CA PHE A 152 -0.40 -0.48 -5.07
C PHE A 152 0.53 -1.63 -5.51
N LEU A 153 0.15 -2.33 -6.58
CA LEU A 153 0.95 -3.43 -7.14
C LEU A 153 2.18 -2.87 -7.86
N VAL A 154 2.02 -1.79 -8.62
CA VAL A 154 3.14 -1.19 -9.37
C VAL A 154 4.12 -0.49 -8.44
N ILE A 155 3.67 0.17 -7.37
CA ILE A 155 4.56 0.71 -6.33
C ILE A 155 5.39 -0.42 -5.70
N SER A 156 4.72 -1.49 -5.25
CA SER A 156 5.40 -2.67 -4.69
C SER A 156 6.39 -3.30 -5.66
N TYR A 157 6.04 -3.36 -6.95
CA TYR A 157 6.88 -3.88 -8.02
C TYR A 157 8.11 -3.00 -8.27
N ILE A 158 7.95 -1.68 -8.32
CA ILE A 158 9.05 -0.73 -8.46
C ILE A 158 9.99 -0.84 -7.26
N MET A 159 9.45 -0.81 -6.04
CA MET A 159 10.29 -0.94 -4.83
C MET A 159 11.03 -2.28 -4.80
N PHE A 160 10.37 -3.38 -5.18
CA PHE A 160 11.05 -4.65 -5.38
C PHE A 160 12.08 -4.60 -6.51
N SER A 161 11.91 -3.81 -7.56
CA SER A 161 12.88 -3.69 -8.66
C SER A 161 14.17 -2.97 -8.23
N TYR A 162 14.06 -2.01 -7.32
CA TYR A 162 15.17 -1.17 -6.85
C TYR A 162 15.75 -1.56 -5.48
N ASP A 163 15.43 -2.75 -4.97
CA ASP A 163 15.92 -3.22 -3.67
C ASP A 163 15.51 -2.34 -2.47
N ILE A 164 14.32 -1.74 -2.58
CA ILE A 164 13.68 -0.96 -1.51
C ILE A 164 12.69 -1.88 -0.77
N PRO A 165 12.55 -1.80 0.57
CA PRO A 165 11.63 -2.68 1.29
C PRO A 165 10.19 -2.52 0.79
N VAL A 166 9.55 -3.62 0.38
CA VAL A 166 8.15 -3.62 -0.11
C VAL A 166 7.20 -3.17 1.01
N PRO A 167 6.22 -2.31 0.72
CA PRO A 167 5.38 -1.72 1.74
C PRO A 167 4.35 -2.70 2.32
N VAL A 168 3.87 -2.38 3.52
CA VAL A 168 2.62 -2.92 4.03
C VAL A 168 1.46 -2.01 3.62
N ILE A 169 0.43 -2.59 3.01
CA ILE A 169 -0.53 -1.83 2.21
C ILE A 169 -1.91 -1.89 2.86
N ALA A 170 -2.51 -0.73 3.10
CA ALA A 170 -3.90 -0.62 3.53
C ALA A 170 -4.84 -0.99 2.36
N ALA A 171 -5.39 -2.20 2.39
CA ALA A 171 -6.26 -2.74 1.33
C ALA A 171 -7.72 -2.85 1.81
N GLY A 172 -8.69 -2.71 0.90
CA GLY A 172 -10.09 -2.88 1.27
C GLY A 172 -10.47 -4.35 1.54
N ILE A 173 -11.34 -4.61 2.53
CA ILE A 173 -11.82 -5.95 2.86
C ILE A 173 -12.45 -6.76 1.70
N PRO A 174 -13.06 -6.16 0.64
CA PRO A 174 -13.54 -6.95 -0.50
C PRO A 174 -12.45 -7.79 -1.18
N LEU A 175 -11.19 -7.31 -1.18
CA LEU A 175 -10.05 -8.05 -1.72
C LEU A 175 -9.75 -9.31 -0.90
N ALA A 176 -9.94 -9.26 0.42
CA ALA A 176 -9.78 -10.43 1.31
C ALA A 176 -10.82 -11.53 1.00
N GLY A 177 -12.00 -11.14 0.52
CA GLY A 177 -13.07 -12.08 0.15
C GLY A 177 -12.68 -13.02 -1.00
N MET A 178 -11.74 -12.64 -1.85
CA MET A 178 -11.20 -13.48 -2.92
C MET A 178 -10.13 -14.44 -2.38
N LYS A 179 -10.51 -15.45 -1.58
CA LYS A 179 -9.63 -16.33 -0.79
C LYS A 179 -8.19 -16.54 -1.30
N ILE A 180 -8.01 -16.98 -2.56
CA ILE A 180 -6.68 -17.22 -3.14
C ILE A 180 -5.93 -15.90 -3.37
N VAL A 181 -6.55 -14.93 -4.05
CA VAL A 181 -5.95 -13.63 -4.35
C VAL A 181 -5.71 -12.84 -3.06
N GLY A 182 -6.69 -12.81 -2.17
CA GLY A 182 -6.59 -12.17 -0.86
C GLY A 182 -5.45 -12.74 -0.02
N GLU A 183 -5.23 -14.05 -0.01
CA GLU A 183 -4.11 -14.65 0.71
C GLU A 183 -2.75 -14.34 0.07
N ILE A 184 -2.66 -14.32 -1.27
CA ILE A 184 -1.45 -13.88 -1.97
C ILE A 184 -1.13 -12.42 -1.63
N LEU A 185 -2.13 -11.54 -1.65
CA LEU A 185 -1.99 -10.13 -1.29
C LEU A 185 -1.59 -9.97 0.18
N ARG A 186 -2.23 -10.69 1.11
CA ARG A 186 -1.87 -10.70 2.54
C ARG A 186 -0.41 -11.05 2.74
N ARG A 187 0.05 -12.08 2.03
CA ARG A 187 1.43 -12.55 2.10
C ARG A 187 2.43 -11.68 1.34
N SER A 188 1.93 -10.73 0.56
CA SER A 188 2.71 -9.72 -0.15
C SER A 188 2.68 -8.36 0.55
N GLY A 189 2.05 -8.24 1.72
CA GLY A 189 2.06 -7.02 2.55
C GLY A 189 0.71 -6.36 2.77
N ALA A 190 -0.36 -6.82 2.12
CA ALA A 190 -1.69 -6.24 2.32
C ALA A 190 -2.23 -6.54 3.72
N PHE A 191 -2.72 -5.50 4.40
CA PHE A 191 -3.59 -5.62 5.56
C PHE A 191 -4.97 -5.04 5.22
N PHE A 192 -6.03 -5.71 5.64
CA PHE A 192 -7.38 -5.45 5.15
C PHE A 192 -8.20 -4.60 6.12
N ILE A 193 -8.70 -3.47 5.62
CA ILE A 193 -9.52 -2.52 6.36
C ILE A 193 -10.99 -2.58 5.94
N ARG A 194 -11.89 -2.45 6.92
CA ARG A 194 -13.34 -2.31 6.71
C ARG A 194 -13.63 -0.88 6.21
N ARG A 195 -14.71 -0.67 5.45
CA ARG A 195 -15.09 0.68 4.97
C ARG A 195 -15.67 1.57 6.06
N ALA A 196 -16.42 0.98 7.00
CA ALA A 196 -17.04 1.68 8.12
C ALA A 196 -16.14 1.56 9.35
N ILE A 197 -15.16 2.44 9.47
CA ILE A 197 -14.14 2.35 10.53
C ILE A 197 -14.65 3.00 11.84
N GLY A 198 -15.62 3.93 11.77
CA GLY A 198 -15.96 4.82 12.89
C GLY A 198 -17.09 4.38 13.84
N SER A 199 -17.89 3.36 13.50
CA SER A 199 -19.02 2.92 14.34
C SER A 199 -18.65 1.83 15.34
N ASP A 200 -17.52 1.16 15.12
CA ASP A 200 -17.04 0.05 15.93
C ASP A 200 -15.79 0.49 16.70
N ARG A 201 -15.99 0.87 17.96
CA ARG A 201 -14.93 1.39 18.84
C ARG A 201 -13.81 0.38 19.03
N LEU A 202 -14.15 -0.92 19.16
CA LEU A 202 -13.16 -1.97 19.37
C LEU A 202 -12.32 -2.13 18.10
N TYR A 203 -12.95 -2.27 16.94
CA TYR A 203 -12.26 -2.34 15.66
C TYR A 203 -11.34 -1.15 15.41
N TRP A 204 -11.83 0.08 15.65
CA TRP A 204 -11.01 1.29 15.50
C TRP A 204 -9.77 1.26 16.38
N ALA A 205 -9.91 0.80 17.63
CA ALA A 205 -8.78 0.70 18.56
C ALA A 205 -7.76 -0.34 18.09
N VAL A 206 -8.20 -1.52 17.64
CA VAL A 206 -7.30 -2.56 17.12
C VAL A 206 -6.58 -2.08 15.87
N LEU A 207 -7.30 -1.50 14.90
CA LEU A 207 -6.70 -0.95 13.68
C LEU A 207 -5.70 0.17 13.98
N SER A 208 -6.08 1.11 14.85
CA SER A 208 -5.20 2.23 15.24
C SER A 208 -3.92 1.72 15.87
N GLU A 209 -4.03 0.78 16.82
CA GLU A 209 -2.86 0.23 17.49
C GLU A 209 -1.97 -0.57 16.54
N TYR A 210 -2.55 -1.32 15.62
CA TYR A 210 -1.82 -2.04 14.60
C TYR A 210 -1.01 -1.10 13.70
N VAL A 211 -1.64 -0.04 13.16
CA VAL A 211 -0.96 0.95 12.31
C VAL A 211 0.15 1.66 13.09
N ARG A 212 -0.13 2.12 14.32
CA ARG A 212 0.90 2.72 15.19
C ARG A 212 2.06 1.78 15.43
N THR A 213 1.80 0.49 15.65
CA THR A 213 2.84 -0.52 15.89
C THR A 213 3.70 -0.72 14.65
N VAL A 214 3.11 -0.75 13.44
CA VAL A 214 3.87 -0.81 12.18
C VAL A 214 4.82 0.38 12.09
N VAL A 215 4.33 1.60 12.32
CA VAL A 215 5.13 2.83 12.28
C VAL A 215 6.24 2.81 13.34
N ARG A 216 5.92 2.45 14.59
CA ARG A 216 6.89 2.32 15.69
C ARG A 216 8.00 1.33 15.39
N LYS A 217 7.67 0.20 14.74
CA LYS A 217 8.65 -0.85 14.41
C LYS A 217 9.50 -0.46 13.20
N GLY A 218 8.95 0.27 12.24
CA GLY A 218 9.67 0.75 11.06
C GLY A 218 10.28 -0.37 10.19
N PHE A 219 9.74 -1.60 10.26
CA PHE A 219 10.30 -2.76 9.54
C PHE A 219 9.97 -2.77 8.04
N ALA A 220 8.99 -1.97 7.62
CA ALA A 220 8.58 -1.78 6.24
C ALA A 220 7.89 -0.42 6.11
N PRO A 221 7.96 0.23 4.93
CA PRO A 221 7.12 1.38 4.62
C PRO A 221 5.65 1.04 4.72
N LEU A 222 4.81 1.99 5.13
CA LEU A 222 3.36 1.83 5.13
C LEU A 222 2.77 2.59 3.95
N GLU A 223 1.94 1.92 3.15
CA GLU A 223 1.25 2.53 2.01
C GLU A 223 -0.24 2.66 2.29
N PHE A 224 -0.79 3.85 2.00
CA PHE A 224 -2.23 4.04 1.92
C PHE A 224 -2.64 5.14 0.95
N PHE A 225 -3.82 4.97 0.37
CA PHE A 225 -4.43 5.98 -0.48
C PHE A 225 -5.15 7.01 0.37
N VAL A 226 -4.64 8.23 0.41
CA VAL A 226 -5.22 9.32 1.22
C VAL A 226 -6.66 9.65 0.83
N GLU A 227 -7.03 9.41 -0.43
CA GLU A 227 -8.39 9.56 -0.96
C GLU A 227 -9.37 8.51 -0.39
N GLY A 228 -8.86 7.37 0.09
CA GLY A 228 -9.60 6.23 0.63
C GLY A 228 -10.38 5.40 -0.39
N LEU A 229 -10.64 5.94 -1.59
CA LEU A 229 -11.30 5.27 -2.70
C LEU A 229 -10.61 5.66 -4.01
N ARG A 230 -10.66 4.77 -5.00
CA ARG A 230 -10.22 5.07 -6.37
C ARG A 230 -11.08 6.17 -6.97
N SER A 231 -10.44 7.14 -7.61
CA SER A 231 -11.16 8.18 -8.34
C SER A 231 -11.83 7.63 -9.59
N ARG A 232 -13.12 7.95 -9.76
CA ARG A 232 -13.90 7.58 -10.95
C ARG A 232 -13.74 8.55 -12.11
N THR A 233 -13.36 9.78 -11.81
CA THR A 233 -13.21 10.88 -12.78
C THR A 233 -11.74 11.22 -13.01
N LEU A 234 -10.82 10.42 -12.45
CA LEU A 234 -9.38 10.65 -12.43
C LEU A 234 -8.94 11.96 -11.73
N LYS A 235 -9.87 12.68 -11.09
CA LYS A 235 -9.60 13.86 -10.25
C LYS A 235 -9.37 13.44 -8.81
N SER A 236 -8.49 14.13 -8.10
CA SER A 236 -8.23 13.84 -6.69
C SER A 236 -9.47 14.11 -5.84
N ILE A 237 -9.77 13.19 -4.92
CA ILE A 237 -10.87 13.29 -3.97
C ILE A 237 -10.37 13.89 -2.65
N SER A 238 -11.25 14.54 -1.88
CA SER A 238 -10.93 15.05 -0.54
C SER A 238 -10.34 13.94 0.36
N PRO A 239 -9.23 14.22 1.06
CA PRO A 239 -8.53 13.23 1.86
C PRO A 239 -9.37 12.73 3.04
N LYS A 240 -9.20 11.45 3.39
CA LYS A 240 -9.75 10.83 4.60
C LYS A 240 -8.69 10.86 5.71
N LEU A 241 -8.94 11.64 6.76
CA LEU A 241 -7.94 11.91 7.81
C LEU A 241 -7.75 10.77 8.83
N GLY A 242 -8.60 9.74 8.80
CA GLY A 242 -8.55 8.65 9.79
C GLY A 242 -7.22 7.91 9.82
N MET A 243 -6.74 7.44 8.66
CA MET A 243 -5.45 6.76 8.56
C MET A 243 -4.29 7.72 8.81
N MET A 244 -4.40 8.97 8.34
CA MET A 244 -3.41 10.02 8.59
C MET A 244 -3.20 10.24 10.10
N HIS A 245 -4.28 10.28 10.88
CA HIS A 245 -4.18 10.38 12.33
C HIS A 245 -3.43 9.19 12.92
N MET A 246 -3.76 7.95 12.51
CA MET A 246 -3.10 6.75 13.04
C MET A 246 -1.59 6.70 12.73
N VAL A 247 -1.17 7.14 11.54
CA VAL A 247 0.24 7.13 11.15
C VAL A 247 1.06 8.24 11.81
N LEU A 248 0.46 9.42 12.05
CA LEU A 248 1.16 10.55 12.68
C LEU A 248 1.20 10.48 14.21
N GLU A 249 0.29 9.74 14.82
CA GLU A 249 0.17 9.67 16.28
C GLU A 249 1.45 9.19 17.01
N PRO A 250 2.22 8.20 16.52
CA PRO A 250 3.49 7.83 17.13
C PRO A 250 4.49 9.00 17.18
N PHE A 251 4.54 9.85 16.14
CA PHE A 251 5.38 11.04 16.14
C PHE A 251 4.87 12.09 17.13
N LEU A 252 3.57 12.37 17.12
CA LEU A 252 2.95 13.36 18.02
C LEU A 252 3.08 12.98 19.50
N LYS A 253 3.20 11.67 19.80
CA LYS A 253 3.45 11.13 21.14
C LYS A 253 4.93 10.97 21.49
N GLY A 254 5.85 11.26 20.56
CA GLY A 254 7.28 11.08 20.75
C GLY A 254 7.73 9.61 20.82
N GLU A 255 6.93 8.68 20.30
CA GLU A 255 7.25 7.25 20.23
C GLU A 255 8.24 6.94 19.10
N VAL A 256 8.31 7.81 18.09
CA VAL A 256 9.32 7.83 17.03
C VAL A 256 9.90 9.23 16.89
N TYR A 257 11.16 9.33 16.45
CA TYR A 257 11.85 10.62 16.32
C TYR A 257 11.23 11.50 15.22
N ASP A 258 10.94 10.91 14.07
CA ASP A 258 10.35 11.58 12.92
C ASP A 258 9.64 10.56 12.02
N ILE A 259 8.85 11.04 11.05
CA ILE A 259 8.14 10.25 10.04
C ILE A 259 8.26 10.93 8.69
N THR A 260 8.70 10.19 7.66
CA THR A 260 8.77 10.74 6.30
C THR A 260 7.50 10.41 5.53
N LEU A 261 6.73 11.46 5.21
CA LEU A 261 5.57 11.37 4.33
C LEU A 261 6.02 11.52 2.86
N VAL A 262 5.75 10.51 2.04
CA VAL A 262 6.15 10.47 0.63
C VAL A 262 4.92 10.51 -0.26
N PRO A 263 4.53 11.68 -0.81
CA PRO A 263 3.49 11.76 -1.82
C PRO A 263 3.99 11.10 -3.11
N ILE A 264 3.14 10.25 -3.72
CA ILE A 264 3.46 9.59 -4.99
C ILE A 264 2.37 9.97 -6.00
N SER A 265 2.80 10.39 -7.20
CA SER A 265 1.90 10.60 -8.32
C SER A 265 2.09 9.49 -9.33
N ILE A 266 0.99 8.83 -9.67
CA ILE A 266 0.88 7.86 -10.75
C ILE A 266 0.00 8.46 -11.84
N SER A 267 0.49 8.42 -13.07
CA SER A 267 -0.20 8.86 -14.28
C SER A 267 -0.31 7.70 -15.25
N TYR A 268 -1.33 7.72 -16.11
CA TYR A 268 -1.55 6.68 -17.11
C TYR A 268 -1.98 7.34 -18.41
N ASP A 269 -1.47 6.87 -19.55
CA ASP A 269 -2.09 7.16 -20.85
C ASP A 269 -3.51 6.62 -20.87
N ARG A 270 -3.69 5.37 -20.41
CA ARG A 270 -4.98 4.70 -20.29
C ARG A 270 -5.03 3.78 -19.06
N VAL A 271 -6.05 3.94 -18.23
CA VAL A 271 -6.28 3.06 -17.07
C VAL A 271 -6.92 1.75 -17.50
N LEU A 272 -6.55 0.63 -16.86
CA LEU A 272 -7.07 -0.70 -17.18
C LEU A 272 -8.60 -0.79 -17.02
N GLU A 273 -9.16 0.01 -16.11
CA GLU A 273 -10.58 0.01 -15.78
C GLU A 273 -11.36 1.10 -16.51
N GLU A 274 -10.82 1.72 -17.57
CA GLU A 274 -11.46 2.81 -18.32
C GLU A 274 -12.92 2.48 -18.67
N SER A 275 -13.16 1.31 -19.26
CA SER A 275 -14.52 0.88 -19.66
C SER A 275 -15.43 0.73 -18.44
N LEU A 276 -14.94 0.14 -17.35
CA LEU A 276 -15.70 -0.01 -16.11
C LEU A 276 -16.04 1.34 -15.49
N LEU A 277 -15.07 2.26 -15.44
CA LEU A 277 -15.25 3.61 -14.93
C LEU A 277 -16.27 4.39 -15.76
N ALA A 278 -16.24 4.26 -17.08
CA ALA A 278 -17.24 4.87 -17.97
C ALA A 278 -18.65 4.36 -17.66
N HIS A 279 -18.84 3.05 -17.45
CA HIS A 279 -20.14 2.50 -17.05
C HIS A 279 -20.58 2.98 -15.66
N GLU A 280 -19.66 3.06 -14.69
CA GLU A 280 -19.96 3.60 -13.36
C GLU A 280 -20.42 5.07 -13.42
N LEU A 281 -19.82 5.88 -14.30
CA LEU A 281 -20.22 7.27 -14.53
C LEU A 281 -21.61 7.40 -15.18
N LEU A 282 -22.02 6.40 -15.96
CA LEU A 282 -23.38 6.27 -16.52
C LEU A 282 -24.40 5.74 -15.50
N GLY A 283 -23.99 5.52 -14.24
CA GLY A 283 -24.86 5.05 -13.16
C GLY A 283 -24.98 3.53 -13.05
N VAL A 284 -24.20 2.77 -13.82
CA VAL A 284 -24.15 1.31 -13.66
C VAL A 284 -23.47 0.98 -12.33
N PRO A 285 -24.09 0.17 -11.45
CA PRO A 285 -23.50 -0.13 -10.16
C PRO A 285 -22.18 -0.91 -10.32
N LYS A 286 -21.20 -0.56 -9.49
CA LYS A 286 -19.91 -1.23 -9.46
C LYS A 286 -20.09 -2.74 -9.20
N PRO A 287 -19.51 -3.62 -10.05
CA PRO A 287 -19.54 -5.06 -9.81
C PRO A 287 -18.75 -5.41 -8.55
N ARG A 288 -19.19 -6.46 -7.84
CA ARG A 288 -18.43 -6.98 -6.70
C ARG A 288 -17.10 -7.57 -7.19
N GLU A 289 -16.04 -7.28 -6.45
CA GLU A 289 -14.73 -7.89 -6.67
C GLU A 289 -14.86 -9.41 -6.49
N SER A 290 -14.43 -10.16 -7.50
CA SER A 290 -14.55 -11.62 -7.51
C SER A 290 -13.43 -12.23 -8.36
N THR A 291 -13.00 -13.43 -7.98
CA THR A 291 -11.98 -14.19 -8.73
C THR A 291 -12.42 -14.45 -10.17
N MET A 292 -13.70 -14.72 -10.39
CA MET A 292 -14.27 -14.91 -11.72
C MET A 292 -14.21 -13.61 -12.56
N GLY A 293 -14.43 -12.46 -11.93
CA GLY A 293 -14.27 -11.15 -12.57
C GLY A 293 -12.83 -10.91 -13.02
N LEU A 294 -11.84 -11.24 -12.18
CA LEU A 294 -10.42 -11.15 -12.53
C LEU A 294 -10.04 -12.07 -13.70
N LEU A 295 -10.56 -13.30 -13.73
CA LEU A 295 -10.30 -14.24 -14.85
C LEU A 295 -10.94 -13.78 -16.15
N LYS A 296 -12.16 -13.22 -16.10
CA LYS A 296 -12.82 -12.63 -17.27
C LYS A 296 -12.16 -11.34 -17.75
N ALA A 297 -11.50 -10.61 -16.85
CA ALA A 297 -10.67 -9.46 -17.19
C ALA A 297 -9.36 -9.85 -17.90
N SER A 298 -9.12 -11.12 -18.22
CA SER A 298 -7.98 -11.52 -19.06
C SER A 298 -7.99 -10.89 -20.46
N SER A 299 -9.13 -10.41 -20.96
CA SER A 299 -9.20 -9.61 -22.19
C SER A 299 -8.43 -8.29 -22.07
N VAL A 300 -8.28 -7.74 -20.86
CA VAL A 300 -7.43 -6.56 -20.60
C VAL A 300 -5.98 -6.85 -21.02
N LEU A 301 -5.50 -8.10 -20.91
CA LEU A 301 -4.16 -8.45 -21.35
C LEU A 301 -3.99 -8.46 -22.88
N GLN A 302 -5.06 -8.23 -23.66
CA GLN A 302 -5.03 -8.20 -25.12
C GLN A 302 -4.97 -6.77 -25.70
N GLU A 303 -5.09 -5.75 -24.84
CA GLU A 303 -5.07 -4.35 -25.24
C GLU A 303 -3.75 -3.69 -24.82
N ASN A 304 -3.35 -2.66 -25.56
CA ASN A 304 -2.23 -1.78 -25.19
C ASN A 304 -2.79 -0.57 -24.44
N TYR A 305 -2.30 -0.34 -23.22
CA TYR A 305 -2.70 0.77 -22.36
C TYR A 305 -1.74 1.96 -22.41
N GLY A 306 -0.81 1.96 -23.36
CA GLY A 306 0.16 3.04 -23.55
C GLY A 306 1.28 2.98 -22.52
N SER A 307 1.71 4.16 -22.08
CA SER A 307 2.73 4.33 -21.06
C SER A 307 2.12 4.73 -19.71
N MET A 308 2.90 4.49 -18.67
CA MET A 308 2.65 4.92 -17.29
C MET A 308 3.85 5.73 -16.81
#